data_AF-A0A2A5JJD4-F1
#
_entry.id   AF-A0A2A5JJD4-F1
#
_cell.length_a   1.000
_cell.length_b   1.000
_cell.length_c   1.000
_cell.angle_alpha   90.00
_cell.angle_beta   90.00
_cell.angle_gamma   90.00
#
_symmetry.space_group_name_H-M   'P 1'
#
loop_
_entity.id
_entity.type
_entity.pdbx_description
1 polymer ?
#
loop_
_entity_poly.entity_id
_entity_poly.type
_entity_poly.pdbx_seq_one_letter_code
_entity_poly.pdbx_strand_id
1 'polypeptide(L)'
;MDQLLIQRTRYLLRSRFRRAQTCPNAMFVNSCRQLVHWIKNHPLLRYVVADLSKIEGEHVARIKQTLDEVPDCSGSYDPGFYTAETNLKHSSVCWLIVQGISGLESLEPRKQQFVISCLGEYLNNDAYIKFDDAVSVLRDVAIDGLYEHLDEHLDERNSIYSILLKYKQRSEWFRKNRLREFAENGLEGKKCEVALAIDVQEYILDQGVEFFVEPASASGEVDLVLKSSEGRYIIVDAKYVKNESNRSSILSKLSSGFHQVARYCNDFDV
;
A
#
# COMPACT_ATOMS: atom_id res chain seq x y z
N MET A 1 5.16 12.16 -6.43
CA MET A 1 5.81 11.88 -5.13
C MET A 1 7.31 12.00 -5.35
N ASP A 2 8.05 12.69 -4.49
CA ASP A 2 9.49 12.89 -4.71
C ASP A 2 10.24 11.54 -4.80
N GLN A 3 11.01 11.32 -5.87
CA GLN A 3 11.80 10.09 -6.06
C GLN A 3 12.76 9.88 -4.88
N LEU A 4 13.25 10.97 -4.27
CA LEU A 4 14.07 10.95 -3.07
C LEU A 4 13.27 10.51 -1.84
N LEU A 5 11.98 10.85 -1.75
CA LEU A 5 11.12 10.41 -0.65
C LEU A 5 10.98 8.89 -0.66
N ILE A 6 10.75 8.27 -1.82
CA ILE A 6 10.54 6.82 -1.91
C ILE A 6 11.85 6.06 -1.74
N GLN A 7 12.95 6.52 -2.34
CA GLN A 7 14.28 5.96 -2.07
C GLN A 7 14.64 6.02 -0.58
N ARG A 8 14.35 7.15 0.07
CA ARG A 8 14.53 7.29 1.53
C ARG A 8 13.61 6.36 2.30
N THR A 9 12.35 6.21 1.90
CA THR A 9 11.41 5.27 2.53
C THR A 9 11.88 3.84 2.40
N ARG A 10 12.35 3.39 1.22
CA ARG A 10 12.93 2.04 1.04
C ARG A 10 14.15 1.80 1.91
N TYR A 11 15.08 2.77 1.94
CA TYR A 11 16.25 2.68 2.80
C TYR A 11 15.86 2.52 4.28
N LEU A 12 14.91 3.33 4.74
CA LEU A 12 14.39 3.24 6.11
C LEU A 12 13.65 1.93 6.35
N LEU A 13 12.80 1.49 5.42
CA LEU A 13 12.07 0.22 5.48
C LEU A 13 13.05 -0.94 5.71
N ARG A 14 14.03 -1.10 4.81
CA ARG A 14 15.08 -2.13 4.93
C ARG A 14 15.83 -2.05 6.24
N SER A 15 16.21 -0.85 6.69
CA SER A 15 16.92 -0.66 7.96
C SER A 15 16.09 -1.07 9.19
N ARG A 16 14.79 -0.75 9.19
CA ARG A 16 13.88 -1.05 10.31
C ARG A 16 13.51 -2.52 10.37
N PHE A 17 13.23 -3.15 9.23
CA PHE A 17 12.97 -4.59 9.16
C PHE A 17 14.21 -5.40 9.53
N ARG A 18 15.39 -5.03 9.02
CA ARG A 18 16.66 -5.66 9.41
C ARG A 18 16.90 -5.65 10.92
N ARG A 19 16.52 -4.56 11.61
CA ARG A 19 16.63 -4.50 13.07
C ARG A 19 15.75 -5.55 13.76
N ALA A 20 14.52 -5.75 13.30
CA ALA A 20 13.63 -6.78 13.85
C ALA A 20 14.12 -8.20 13.52
N GLN A 21 14.66 -8.41 12.31
CA GLN A 21 15.27 -9.67 11.88
C GLN A 21 16.50 -10.05 12.71
N THR A 22 17.38 -9.10 13.04
CA THR A 22 18.68 -9.43 13.64
C THR A 22 18.79 -9.09 15.13
N CYS A 23 17.70 -8.67 15.77
CA CYS A 23 17.73 -8.36 17.21
C CYS A 23 17.97 -9.65 18.04
N PRO A 24 18.50 -9.56 19.27
CA PRO A 24 18.49 -10.68 20.20
C PRO A 24 17.05 -11.15 20.50
N ASN A 25 16.85 -12.45 20.77
CA ASN A 25 15.51 -13.01 21.01
C ASN A 25 14.79 -12.33 22.19
N ALA A 26 15.52 -11.95 23.24
CA ALA A 26 14.98 -11.18 24.37
C ALA A 26 14.44 -9.78 23.99
N MET A 27 14.86 -9.23 22.84
CA MET A 27 14.41 -7.94 22.32
C MET A 27 13.35 -8.06 21.23
N PHE A 28 12.93 -9.28 20.88
CA PHE A 28 12.11 -9.51 19.70
C PHE A 28 10.75 -8.81 19.79
N VAL A 29 10.02 -8.99 20.90
CA VAL A 29 8.74 -8.30 21.19
C VAL A 29 8.90 -6.77 21.07
N ASN A 30 9.92 -6.20 21.71
CA ASN A 30 10.19 -4.77 21.66
C ASN A 30 10.56 -4.27 20.25
N SER A 31 11.26 -5.09 19.47
CA SER A 31 11.64 -4.76 18.10
C SER A 31 10.42 -4.77 17.17
N CYS A 32 9.54 -5.77 17.29
CA CYS A 32 8.25 -5.81 16.60
C CYS A 32 7.39 -4.58 16.97
N ARG A 33 7.37 -4.18 18.24
CA ARG A 33 6.66 -2.98 18.69
C ARG A 33 7.18 -1.69 18.07
N GLN A 34 8.50 -1.49 18.07
CA GLN A 34 9.11 -0.33 17.41
C GLN A 34 8.79 -0.31 15.90
N LEU A 35 8.80 -1.48 15.26
CA LEU A 35 8.48 -1.64 13.85
C LEU A 35 7.01 -1.29 13.57
N VAL A 36 6.07 -1.88 14.29
CA VAL A 36 4.62 -1.64 14.16
C VAL A 36 4.30 -0.17 14.43
N HIS A 37 4.88 0.42 15.48
CA HIS A 37 4.70 1.84 15.78
C HIS A 37 5.18 2.73 14.63
N TRP A 38 6.35 2.44 14.06
CA TRP A 38 6.86 3.20 12.91
C TRP A 38 5.96 3.04 11.68
N ILE A 39 5.54 1.82 11.34
CA ILE A 39 4.68 1.56 10.17
C ILE A 39 3.34 2.31 10.29
N LYS A 40 2.65 2.20 11.44
CA LYS A 40 1.35 2.84 11.68
C LYS A 40 1.41 4.36 11.63
N ASN A 41 2.56 4.95 11.94
CA ASN A 41 2.77 6.40 11.90
C ASN A 41 3.44 6.88 10.59
N HIS A 42 3.84 5.97 9.70
CA HIS A 42 4.48 6.35 8.44
C HIS A 42 3.43 6.82 7.43
N PRO A 43 3.60 8.01 6.78
CA PRO A 43 2.61 8.57 5.86
C PRO A 43 2.20 7.65 4.70
N LEU A 44 3.13 6.82 4.23
CA LEU A 44 2.90 5.92 3.09
C LEU A 44 2.44 4.52 3.50
N LEU A 45 2.96 3.99 4.61
CA LEU A 45 2.81 2.58 4.95
C LEU A 45 1.57 2.33 5.82
N ARG A 46 1.11 3.35 6.58
CA ARG A 46 -0.06 3.22 7.46
C ARG A 46 -1.32 2.75 6.73
N TYR A 47 -1.49 3.19 5.49
CA TYR A 47 -2.66 2.84 4.67
C TYR A 47 -2.54 1.41 4.13
N VAL A 48 -1.34 1.02 3.74
CA VAL A 48 -1.06 -0.34 3.27
C VAL A 48 -1.41 -1.37 4.34
N VAL A 49 -0.95 -1.15 5.58
CA VAL A 49 -1.29 -2.09 6.66
C VAL A 49 -2.72 -1.96 7.17
N ALA A 50 -3.38 -0.82 6.95
CA ALA A 50 -4.81 -0.68 7.21
C ALA A 50 -5.61 -1.57 6.26
N ASP A 51 -5.23 -1.65 4.99
CA ASP A 51 -5.84 -2.54 4.00
C ASP A 51 -5.61 -4.01 4.37
N LEU A 52 -4.39 -4.38 4.79
CA LEU A 52 -4.10 -5.73 5.28
C LEU A 52 -4.94 -6.14 6.50
N SER A 53 -5.28 -5.17 7.36
CA SER A 53 -6.08 -5.40 8.56
C SER A 53 -7.57 -5.65 8.28
N LYS A 54 -8.05 -5.30 7.08
CA LYS A 54 -9.44 -5.52 6.63
C LYS A 54 -9.65 -6.91 6.05
N ILE A 55 -8.57 -7.62 5.71
CA ILE A 55 -8.67 -8.97 5.15
C ILE A 55 -9.21 -9.90 6.23
N GLU A 56 -10.25 -10.64 5.89
CA GLU A 56 -10.86 -11.66 6.73
C GLU A 56 -10.54 -13.06 6.20
N GLY A 57 -10.62 -14.06 7.08
CA GLY A 57 -10.39 -15.45 6.71
C GLY A 57 -10.00 -16.32 7.90
N GLU A 58 -9.90 -17.63 7.65
CA GLU A 58 -9.59 -18.62 8.68
C GLU A 58 -8.25 -18.35 9.38
N HIS A 59 -7.22 -17.91 8.65
CA HIS A 59 -5.91 -17.60 9.22
C HIS A 59 -5.97 -16.41 10.17
N VAL A 60 -6.75 -15.38 9.82
CA VAL A 60 -6.94 -14.19 10.65
C VAL A 60 -7.66 -14.56 11.94
N ALA A 61 -8.72 -15.37 11.83
CA ALA A 61 -9.44 -15.88 12.99
C ALA A 61 -8.52 -16.72 13.88
N ARG A 62 -7.72 -17.63 13.30
CA ARG A 62 -6.80 -18.49 14.03
C ARG A 62 -5.72 -17.73 14.79
N ILE A 63 -5.09 -16.72 14.15
CA ILE A 63 -4.06 -15.91 14.79
C ILE A 63 -4.65 -15.09 15.94
N LYS A 64 -5.83 -14.48 15.74
CA LYS A 64 -6.55 -13.77 16.82
C LYS A 64 -6.86 -14.70 17.99
N GLN A 65 -7.42 -15.87 17.69
CA GLN A 65 -7.69 -16.90 18.70
C GLN A 65 -6.42 -17.30 19.48
N THR A 66 -5.31 -17.49 18.78
CA THR A 66 -4.01 -17.82 19.38
C THR A 66 -3.56 -16.69 20.33
N LEU A 67 -3.67 -15.44 19.91
CA LEU A 67 -3.27 -14.28 20.72
C LEU A 67 -4.16 -14.07 21.95
N ASP A 68 -5.44 -14.44 21.87
CA ASP A 68 -6.41 -14.27 22.95
C ASP A 68 -6.38 -15.44 23.96
N GLU A 69 -6.26 -16.69 23.49
CA GLU A 69 -6.40 -17.88 24.33
C GLU A 69 -5.08 -18.39 24.92
N VAL A 70 -3.99 -18.34 24.15
CA VAL A 70 -2.68 -18.91 24.56
C VAL A 70 -2.10 -18.26 25.81
N PRO A 71 -2.20 -16.93 26.04
CA PRO A 71 -1.66 -16.31 27.24
C PRO A 71 -2.19 -16.90 28.56
N ASP A 72 -3.41 -17.44 28.56
CA ASP A 72 -4.07 -17.99 29.75
C ASP A 72 -4.24 -19.52 29.69
N CYS A 73 -3.69 -20.15 28.66
CA CYS A 73 -3.65 -21.60 28.53
C CYS A 73 -2.67 -22.21 29.54
N SER A 74 -3.11 -23.26 30.24
CA SER A 74 -2.34 -23.99 31.25
C SER A 74 -1.84 -25.37 30.76
N GLY A 75 -1.96 -25.65 29.46
CA GLY A 75 -1.64 -26.95 28.87
C GLY A 75 -1.23 -26.86 27.40
N SER A 76 -1.43 -27.93 26.65
CA SER A 76 -1.17 -27.95 25.20
C SER A 76 -2.18 -27.07 24.46
N TYR A 77 -1.69 -26.33 23.48
CA TYR A 77 -2.52 -25.54 22.55
C TYR A 77 -2.34 -26.08 21.14
N ASP A 78 -3.41 -26.09 20.34
CA ASP A 78 -3.33 -26.41 18.92
C ASP A 78 -3.33 -25.10 18.11
N PRO A 79 -2.16 -24.67 17.59
CA PRO A 79 -2.05 -23.45 16.81
C PRO A 79 -2.67 -23.58 15.41
N GLY A 80 -3.04 -24.78 14.97
CA GLY A 80 -3.50 -25.06 13.62
C GLY A 80 -2.37 -25.03 12.59
N PHE A 81 -2.74 -24.94 11.31
CA PHE A 81 -1.81 -25.01 10.19
C PHE A 81 -1.94 -23.78 9.28
N TYR A 82 -0.80 -23.29 8.81
CA TYR A 82 -0.71 -22.23 7.82
C TYR A 82 -0.86 -22.78 6.40
N THR A 83 -1.87 -22.27 5.67
CA THR A 83 -2.22 -22.73 4.31
C THR A 83 -2.62 -21.59 3.37
N ALA A 84 -2.14 -20.36 3.58
CA ALA A 84 -2.58 -19.24 2.76
C ALA A 84 -2.11 -19.40 1.30
N GLU A 85 -3.06 -19.36 0.37
CA GLU A 85 -2.82 -19.65 -1.05
C GLU A 85 -2.43 -18.42 -1.89
N THR A 86 -2.62 -17.21 -1.35
CA THR A 86 -2.34 -15.97 -2.07
C THR A 86 -1.36 -15.09 -1.30
N ASN A 87 -0.51 -14.36 -2.02
CA ASN A 87 0.43 -13.41 -1.42
C ASN A 87 -0.28 -12.38 -0.53
N LEU A 88 -1.47 -11.91 -0.94
CA LEU A 88 -2.25 -10.96 -0.15
C LEU A 88 -2.70 -11.57 1.20
N LYS A 89 -3.17 -12.83 1.21
CA LYS A 89 -3.52 -13.53 2.46
C LYS A 89 -2.28 -13.77 3.32
N HIS A 90 -1.16 -14.16 2.71
CA HIS A 90 0.13 -14.30 3.40
C HIS A 90 0.55 -12.99 4.08
N SER A 91 0.56 -11.87 3.35
CA SER A 91 0.92 -10.56 3.91
C SER A 91 0.02 -10.13 5.06
N SER A 92 -1.28 -10.44 5.00
CA SER A 92 -2.21 -10.20 6.11
C SER A 92 -1.84 -11.00 7.36
N VAL A 93 -1.53 -12.29 7.19
CA VAL A 93 -1.03 -13.16 8.27
C VAL A 93 0.26 -12.59 8.87
N CYS A 94 1.23 -12.24 8.04
CA CYS A 94 2.50 -11.66 8.46
C CYS A 94 2.29 -10.37 9.27
N TRP A 95 1.44 -9.46 8.78
CA TRP A 95 1.07 -8.25 9.52
C TRP A 95 0.44 -8.55 10.87
N LEU A 96 -0.55 -9.44 10.93
CA LEU A 96 -1.26 -9.79 12.16
C LEU A 96 -0.35 -10.44 13.20
N ILE A 97 0.56 -11.32 12.78
CA ILE A 97 1.55 -11.94 13.66
C ILE A 97 2.50 -10.88 14.23
N VAL A 98 3.08 -10.03 13.39
CA VAL A 98 4.00 -8.97 13.83
C VAL A 98 3.29 -7.97 14.75
N GLN A 99 2.04 -7.63 14.45
CA GLN A 99 1.20 -6.80 15.30
C GLN A 99 0.85 -7.50 16.63
N GLY A 100 0.50 -8.78 16.60
CA GLY A 100 0.19 -9.57 17.79
C GLY A 100 1.38 -9.64 18.74
N ILE A 101 2.56 -9.97 18.21
CA ILE A 101 3.82 -9.99 18.97
C ILE A 101 4.11 -8.63 19.59
N SER A 102 3.84 -7.52 18.89
CA SER A 102 4.05 -6.18 19.44
C SER A 102 3.19 -5.84 20.68
N GLY A 103 2.09 -6.56 20.88
CA GLY A 103 1.16 -6.40 21.99
C GLY A 103 1.51 -7.23 23.23
N LEU A 104 2.49 -8.12 23.17
CA LEU A 104 2.77 -9.08 24.26
C LEU A 104 3.55 -8.49 25.44
N GLU A 105 3.91 -7.20 25.42
CA GLU A 105 4.79 -6.58 26.43
C GLU A 105 4.27 -6.69 27.87
N SER A 106 2.95 -6.70 28.04
CA SER A 106 2.27 -6.75 29.34
C SER A 106 2.25 -8.16 29.93
N LEU A 107 2.57 -9.18 29.12
CA LEU A 107 2.61 -10.57 29.55
C LEU A 107 3.95 -10.89 30.21
N GLU A 108 3.94 -11.86 31.13
CA GLU A 108 5.17 -12.40 31.70
C GLU A 108 6.03 -13.11 30.63
N PRO A 109 7.38 -13.10 30.76
CA PRO A 109 8.27 -13.66 29.73
C PRO A 109 7.96 -15.09 29.31
N ARG A 110 7.52 -15.96 30.24
CA ARG A 110 7.14 -17.35 29.92
C ARG A 110 5.89 -17.41 29.03
N LYS A 111 4.89 -16.58 29.31
CA LYS A 111 3.68 -16.48 28.48
C LYS A 111 4.02 -15.91 27.10
N GLN A 112 4.89 -14.89 27.04
CA GLN A 112 5.38 -14.36 25.76
C GLN A 112 6.06 -15.44 24.91
N GLN A 113 6.97 -16.22 25.52
CA GLN A 113 7.65 -17.32 24.84
C GLN A 113 6.67 -18.36 24.32
N PHE A 114 5.66 -18.73 25.11
CA PHE A 114 4.68 -19.72 24.70
C PHE A 114 3.83 -19.24 23.51
N VAL A 115 3.33 -18.00 23.55
CA VAL A 115 2.61 -17.40 22.41
C VAL A 115 3.48 -17.37 21.15
N ILE A 116 4.74 -16.95 21.28
CA ILE A 116 5.69 -16.90 20.16
C ILE A 116 5.95 -18.30 19.60
N SER A 117 6.13 -19.31 20.44
CA SER A 117 6.25 -20.71 20.01
C SER A 117 5.02 -21.17 19.23
N CYS A 118 3.80 -20.95 19.73
CA CYS A 118 2.57 -21.33 19.02
C CYS A 118 2.43 -20.63 17.66
N LEU A 119 2.78 -19.34 17.56
CA LEU A 119 2.80 -18.62 16.27
C LEU A 119 3.87 -19.18 15.32
N GLY A 120 5.01 -19.61 15.84
CA GLY A 120 6.05 -20.29 15.07
C GLY A 120 5.60 -21.67 14.57
N GLU A 121 4.96 -22.46 15.42
CA GLU A 121 4.38 -23.78 15.07
C GLU A 121 3.34 -23.65 13.97
N TYR A 122 2.45 -22.66 14.09
CA TYR A 122 1.47 -22.32 13.07
C TYR A 122 2.10 -22.10 11.69
N LEU A 123 3.18 -21.31 11.61
CA LEU A 123 3.86 -21.01 10.34
C LEU A 123 4.74 -22.17 9.85
N ASN A 124 5.34 -22.93 10.76
CA ASN A 124 6.23 -24.04 10.43
C ASN A 124 5.46 -25.32 10.06
N ASN A 125 4.15 -25.38 10.35
CA ASN A 125 3.31 -26.57 10.22
C ASN A 125 3.88 -27.79 10.98
N ASP A 126 4.56 -27.55 12.09
CA ASP A 126 5.15 -28.57 12.96
C ASP A 126 4.57 -28.45 14.37
N ALA A 127 4.32 -29.60 15.01
CA ALA A 127 3.57 -29.71 16.26
C ALA A 127 4.39 -29.30 17.50
N TYR A 128 5.70 -29.09 17.35
CA TYR A 128 6.54 -28.60 18.43
C TYR A 128 7.79 -27.89 17.92
N ILE A 129 7.95 -26.62 18.28
CA ILE A 129 9.16 -25.86 17.95
C ILE A 129 9.75 -25.19 19.19
N LYS A 130 11.08 -25.24 19.33
CA LYS A 130 11.77 -24.53 20.41
C LYS A 130 11.63 -23.04 20.20
N PHE A 131 11.60 -22.26 21.28
CA PHE A 131 11.45 -20.80 21.20
C PHE A 131 12.44 -20.12 20.24
N ASP A 132 13.73 -20.51 20.26
CA ASP A 132 14.72 -19.90 19.37
C ASP A 132 14.46 -20.22 17.89
N ASP A 133 14.00 -21.43 17.60
CA ASP A 133 13.61 -21.86 16.26
C ASP A 133 12.30 -21.16 15.83
N ALA A 134 11.34 -21.00 16.75
CA ALA A 134 10.10 -20.25 16.55
C ALA A 134 10.38 -18.80 16.12
N VAL A 135 11.28 -18.13 16.86
CA VAL A 135 11.67 -16.76 16.57
C VAL A 135 12.36 -16.68 15.21
N SER A 136 13.15 -17.69 14.82
CA SER A 136 13.79 -17.75 13.51
C SER A 136 12.76 -17.88 12.39
N VAL A 137 11.80 -18.81 12.51
CA VAL A 137 10.67 -18.95 11.57
C VAL A 137 9.88 -17.64 11.45
N LEU A 138 9.57 -16.99 12.57
CA LEU A 138 8.81 -15.74 12.56
C LEU A 138 9.58 -14.59 11.90
N ARG A 139 10.91 -14.57 11.98
CA ARG A 139 11.74 -13.61 11.24
C ARG A 139 11.68 -13.91 9.75
N ASP A 140 12.00 -15.13 9.37
CA ASP A 140 12.16 -15.53 7.97
C ASP A 140 10.84 -15.55 7.20
N VAL A 141 9.71 -15.76 7.89
CA VAL A 141 8.39 -15.84 7.25
C VAL A 141 7.58 -14.57 7.51
N ALA A 142 7.36 -14.19 8.76
CA ALA A 142 6.45 -13.09 9.08
C ALA A 142 7.08 -11.70 8.91
N ILE A 143 8.34 -11.52 9.31
CA ILE A 143 9.03 -10.22 9.15
C ILE A 143 9.41 -10.01 7.68
N ASP A 144 9.97 -11.02 7.02
CA ASP A 144 10.40 -10.92 5.62
C ASP A 144 9.20 -10.82 4.68
N GLY A 145 8.17 -11.66 4.84
CA GLY A 145 6.96 -11.58 4.02
C GLY A 145 6.24 -10.24 4.15
N LEU A 146 6.23 -9.63 5.34
CA LEU A 146 5.72 -8.27 5.51
C LEU A 146 6.62 -7.22 4.85
N TYR A 147 7.94 -7.37 4.93
CA TYR A 147 8.89 -6.47 4.26
C TYR A 147 8.68 -6.48 2.75
N GLU A 148 8.65 -7.67 2.14
CA GLU A 148 8.50 -7.86 0.70
C GLU A 148 7.26 -7.16 0.19
N HIS A 149 6.12 -7.43 0.82
CA HIS A 149 4.87 -6.79 0.45
C HIS A 149 4.93 -5.26 0.55
N LEU A 150 5.44 -4.72 1.67
CA LEU A 150 5.57 -3.27 1.83
C LEU A 150 6.54 -2.63 0.82
N ASP A 151 7.59 -3.33 0.40
CA ASP A 151 8.54 -2.85 -0.60
C ASP A 151 7.93 -2.87 -2.02
N GLU A 152 7.22 -3.94 -2.37
CA GLU A 152 6.47 -4.09 -3.62
C GLU A 152 5.42 -2.97 -3.78
N HIS A 153 4.68 -2.66 -2.71
CA HIS A 153 3.74 -1.53 -2.72
C HIS A 153 4.39 -0.17 -3.00
N LEU A 154 5.65 0.02 -2.60
CA LEU A 154 6.40 1.23 -2.94
C LEU A 154 6.79 1.23 -4.43
N ASP A 155 6.99 0.07 -5.05
CA ASP A 155 7.25 -0.07 -6.50
C ASP A 155 5.99 0.20 -7.33
N GLU A 156 4.85 -0.34 -6.93
CA GLU A 156 3.59 -0.12 -7.68
C GLU A 156 3.23 1.36 -7.76
N ARG A 157 3.28 2.09 -6.64
CA ARG A 157 3.02 3.54 -6.62
C ARG A 157 4.04 4.34 -7.46
N ASN A 158 5.28 3.84 -7.53
CA ASN A 158 6.33 4.43 -8.36
C ASN A 158 6.07 4.26 -9.85
N SER A 159 5.47 3.15 -10.27
CA SER A 159 5.26 2.83 -11.69
C SER A 159 4.36 3.86 -12.37
N ILE A 160 3.19 4.15 -11.80
CA ILE A 160 2.22 5.12 -12.33
C ILE A 160 2.80 6.53 -12.32
N TYR A 161 3.43 6.94 -11.21
CA TYR A 161 4.05 8.26 -11.13
C TYR A 161 5.18 8.43 -12.15
N SER A 162 6.00 7.39 -12.37
CA SER A 162 7.05 7.38 -13.37
C SER A 162 6.50 7.50 -14.79
N ILE A 163 5.37 6.85 -15.08
CA ILE A 163 4.66 6.98 -16.36
C ILE A 163 4.17 8.41 -16.57
N LEU A 164 3.54 9.01 -15.56
CA LEU A 164 3.08 10.41 -15.64
C LEU A 164 4.25 11.41 -15.78
N LEU A 165 5.40 11.14 -15.15
CA LEU A 165 6.61 11.95 -15.34
C LEU A 165 7.17 11.83 -16.77
N LYS A 166 7.22 10.62 -17.33
CA LYS A 166 7.61 10.40 -18.72
C LYS A 166 6.63 11.08 -19.68
N TYR A 167 5.33 11.03 -19.39
CA TYR A 167 4.31 11.76 -20.15
C TYR A 167 4.56 13.27 -20.14
N LYS A 168 4.84 13.84 -18.96
CA LYS A 168 5.19 15.26 -18.82
C LYS A 168 6.41 15.60 -19.68
N GLN A 169 7.48 14.82 -19.58
CA GLN A 169 8.70 15.04 -20.35
C GLN A 169 8.46 14.93 -21.87
N ARG A 170 7.72 13.90 -22.30
CA ARG A 170 7.26 13.72 -23.70
C ARG A 170 6.47 14.93 -24.18
N SER A 171 5.57 15.43 -23.34
CA SER A 171 4.73 16.59 -23.60
C SER A 171 5.56 17.85 -23.78
N GLU A 172 6.47 18.12 -22.85
CA GLU A 172 7.31 19.32 -22.86
C GLU A 172 8.32 19.32 -24.02
N TRP A 173 8.93 18.16 -24.30
CA TRP A 173 10.02 18.07 -25.29
C TRP A 173 9.53 17.90 -26.72
N PHE A 174 8.46 17.11 -26.93
CA PHE A 174 8.09 16.66 -28.27
C PHE A 174 6.65 16.98 -28.67
N ARG A 175 5.72 17.10 -27.71
CA ARG A 175 4.28 17.18 -28.02
C ARG A 175 3.61 18.51 -27.68
N LYS A 176 4.34 19.51 -27.19
CA LYS A 176 3.79 20.80 -26.75
C LYS A 176 2.82 21.45 -27.74
N ASN A 177 3.21 21.55 -29.01
CA ASN A 177 2.36 22.18 -30.04
C ASN A 177 1.15 21.31 -30.40
N ARG A 178 1.35 19.99 -30.52
CA ARG A 178 0.27 19.02 -30.80
C ARG A 178 -0.78 19.01 -29.68
N LEU A 179 -0.36 19.05 -28.42
CA LEU A 179 -1.29 19.09 -27.28
C LEU A 179 -2.10 20.39 -27.25
N ARG A 180 -1.50 21.52 -27.65
CA ARG A 180 -2.25 22.78 -27.82
C ARG A 180 -3.29 22.67 -28.94
N GLU A 181 -2.90 22.09 -30.07
CA GLU A 181 -3.80 21.84 -31.18
C GLU A 181 -4.96 20.93 -30.76
N PHE A 182 -4.71 19.89 -29.96
CA PHE A 182 -5.75 19.04 -29.40
C PHE A 182 -6.68 19.79 -28.46
N ALA A 183 -6.15 20.67 -27.61
CA ALA A 183 -6.98 21.48 -26.72
C ALA A 183 -7.87 22.48 -27.50
N GLU A 184 -7.36 23.07 -28.59
CA GLU A 184 -8.04 24.13 -29.34
C GLU A 184 -8.96 23.60 -30.45
N ASN A 185 -8.45 22.68 -31.27
CA ASN A 185 -9.11 22.15 -32.45
C ASN A 185 -9.79 20.80 -32.18
N GLY A 186 -9.29 20.05 -31.20
CA GLY A 186 -9.86 18.80 -30.73
C GLY A 186 -9.01 17.56 -31.00
N LEU A 187 -9.37 16.46 -30.33
CA LEU A 187 -8.86 15.10 -30.53
C LEU A 187 -10.07 14.15 -30.45
N GLU A 188 -10.20 13.23 -31.41
CA GLU A 188 -11.31 12.26 -31.48
C GLU A 188 -12.71 12.90 -31.32
N GLY A 189 -12.91 14.09 -31.91
CA GLY A 189 -14.18 14.84 -31.82
C GLY A 189 -14.46 15.50 -30.48
N LYS A 190 -13.55 15.40 -29.50
CA LYS A 190 -13.60 16.11 -28.21
C LYS A 190 -12.66 17.32 -28.22
N LYS A 191 -12.86 18.28 -27.32
CA LYS A 191 -12.06 19.52 -27.22
C LYS A 191 -11.63 19.81 -25.79
N CYS A 192 -10.72 20.77 -25.61
CA CYS A 192 -10.26 21.26 -24.31
C CYS A 192 -9.71 20.13 -23.41
N GLU A 193 -10.16 20.05 -22.15
CA GLU A 193 -9.68 19.11 -21.13
C GLU A 193 -9.90 17.67 -21.54
N VAL A 194 -11.06 17.37 -22.14
CA VAL A 194 -11.41 16.01 -22.59
C VAL A 194 -10.45 15.53 -23.68
N ALA A 195 -10.06 16.39 -24.62
CA ALA A 195 -9.08 16.04 -25.66
C ALA A 195 -7.70 15.75 -25.06
N LEU A 196 -7.30 16.49 -24.02
CA LEU A 196 -6.03 16.26 -23.33
C LEU A 196 -6.06 15.00 -22.45
N ALA A 197 -7.22 14.68 -21.85
CA ALA A 197 -7.43 13.46 -21.10
C ALA A 197 -7.25 12.23 -21.99
N ILE A 198 -7.80 12.25 -23.22
CA ILE A 198 -7.63 11.17 -24.20
C ILE A 198 -6.14 10.92 -24.52
N ASP A 199 -5.32 11.96 -24.78
CA ASP A 199 -3.88 11.75 -25.07
C ASP A 199 -3.12 11.13 -23.89
N VAL A 200 -3.47 11.51 -22.65
CA VAL A 200 -2.89 10.91 -21.43
C VAL A 200 -3.33 9.45 -21.30
N GLN A 201 -4.61 9.16 -21.50
CA GLN A 201 -5.18 7.82 -21.45
C GLN A 201 -4.51 6.90 -22.46
N GLU A 202 -4.42 7.30 -23.72
CA GLU A 202 -3.71 6.57 -24.78
C GLU A 202 -2.26 6.29 -24.38
N TYR A 203 -1.55 7.31 -23.88
CA TYR A 203 -0.18 7.12 -23.46
C TYR A 203 -0.03 6.11 -22.32
N ILE A 204 -0.91 6.17 -21.31
CA ILE A 204 -0.91 5.22 -20.18
C ILE A 204 -1.23 3.80 -20.66
N LEU A 205 -2.19 3.66 -21.58
CA LEU A 205 -2.56 2.37 -22.18
C LEU A 205 -1.38 1.77 -22.96
N ASP A 206 -0.69 2.59 -23.75
CA ASP A 206 0.52 2.20 -24.50
C ASP A 206 1.67 1.76 -23.59
N GLN A 207 1.68 2.19 -22.32
CA GLN A 207 2.65 1.71 -21.31
C GLN A 207 2.24 0.38 -20.66
N GLY A 208 1.08 -0.18 -21.02
CA GLY A 208 0.58 -1.45 -20.49
C GLY A 208 -0.04 -1.35 -19.09
N VAL A 209 -0.46 -0.15 -18.67
CA VAL A 209 -1.20 0.02 -17.41
C VAL A 209 -2.68 -0.17 -17.67
N GLU A 210 -3.31 -1.08 -16.92
CA GLU A 210 -4.76 -1.24 -16.94
C GLU A 210 -5.45 -0.10 -16.17
N PHE A 211 -6.50 0.48 -16.74
CA PHE A 211 -7.31 1.51 -16.09
C PHE A 211 -8.74 1.50 -16.60
N PHE A 212 -9.62 2.18 -15.86
CA PHE A 212 -11.00 2.38 -16.24
C PHE A 212 -11.21 3.82 -16.65
N VAL A 213 -11.81 4.01 -17.82
CA VAL A 213 -12.39 5.31 -18.20
C VAL A 213 -13.84 5.24 -17.76
N GLU A 214 -14.11 5.51 -16.48
CA GLU A 214 -15.50 5.62 -16.02
C GLU A 214 -16.07 6.99 -16.37
N PRO A 215 -17.17 7.06 -17.15
CA PRO A 215 -17.73 8.32 -17.56
C PRO A 215 -18.54 9.02 -16.46
N ALA A 216 -18.82 8.41 -15.30
CA ALA A 216 -19.63 9.07 -14.26
C ALA A 216 -19.29 8.60 -12.84
N SER A 217 -18.83 9.53 -12.00
CA SER A 217 -18.94 9.44 -10.53
C SER A 217 -20.22 10.11 -10.05
N ALA A 218 -20.63 9.86 -8.80
CA ALA A 218 -21.79 10.51 -8.18
C ALA A 218 -21.69 12.05 -8.22
N SER A 219 -20.46 12.59 -8.23
CA SER A 219 -20.18 14.04 -8.29
C SER A 219 -19.80 14.57 -9.67
N GLY A 220 -19.82 13.76 -10.74
CA GLY A 220 -19.52 14.17 -12.12
C GLY A 220 -18.59 13.23 -12.89
N GLU A 221 -18.19 13.57 -14.12
CA GLU A 221 -17.31 12.71 -14.94
C GLU A 221 -15.84 12.91 -14.56
N VAL A 222 -15.15 11.83 -14.19
CA VAL A 222 -13.71 11.87 -13.87
C VAL A 222 -12.92 11.64 -15.15
N ASP A 223 -11.90 12.46 -15.41
CA ASP A 223 -11.11 12.30 -16.64
C ASP A 223 -10.35 10.98 -16.70
N LEU A 224 -9.83 10.48 -15.57
CA LEU A 224 -9.14 9.21 -15.52
C LEU A 224 -9.17 8.61 -14.11
N VAL A 225 -9.57 7.35 -14.04
CA VAL A 225 -9.54 6.53 -12.82
C VAL A 225 -8.62 5.33 -13.07
N LEU A 226 -7.42 5.37 -12.51
CA LEU A 226 -6.52 4.22 -12.54
C LEU A 226 -6.86 3.32 -11.36
N LYS A 227 -7.00 2.02 -11.58
CA LYS A 227 -7.14 1.05 -10.49
C LYS A 227 -5.81 0.31 -10.33
N SER A 228 -5.24 0.30 -9.14
CA SER A 228 -4.09 -0.57 -8.87
C SER A 228 -4.52 -2.04 -8.87
N SER A 229 -3.56 -2.94 -9.04
CA SER A 229 -3.68 -4.40 -8.83
C SER A 229 -4.45 -4.76 -7.54
N GLU A 230 -4.28 -3.94 -6.51
CA GLU A 230 -4.86 -4.09 -5.17
C GLU A 230 -6.23 -3.42 -4.99
N GLY A 231 -6.79 -2.87 -6.07
CA GLY A 231 -8.13 -2.27 -6.06
C GLY A 231 -8.20 -0.82 -5.57
N ARG A 232 -7.07 -0.14 -5.35
CA ARG A 232 -7.05 1.29 -4.98
C ARG A 232 -7.19 2.17 -6.21
N TYR A 233 -7.91 3.28 -6.08
CA TYR A 233 -8.14 4.22 -7.18
C TYR A 233 -7.16 5.40 -7.13
N ILE A 234 -6.58 5.75 -8.28
CA ILE A 234 -5.87 7.00 -8.50
C ILE A 234 -6.70 7.84 -9.45
N ILE A 235 -7.03 9.04 -8.98
CA ILE A 235 -7.88 9.97 -9.70
C ILE A 235 -7.00 11.03 -10.34
N VAL A 236 -7.18 11.20 -11.65
CA VAL A 236 -6.48 12.22 -12.43
C VAL A 236 -7.54 13.07 -13.14
N ASP A 237 -7.39 14.38 -13.00
CA ASP A 237 -8.27 15.39 -13.60
C ASP A 237 -7.41 16.35 -14.42
N ALA A 238 -7.76 16.52 -15.69
CA ALA A 238 -7.08 17.38 -16.63
C ALA A 238 -7.62 18.81 -16.51
N LYS A 239 -6.71 19.78 -16.42
CA LYS A 239 -7.06 21.20 -16.44
C LYS A 239 -6.31 21.94 -17.53
N TYR A 240 -7.06 22.64 -18.38
CA TYR A 240 -6.49 23.42 -19.48
C TYR A 240 -6.55 24.92 -19.16
N VAL A 241 -5.40 25.58 -19.24
CA VAL A 241 -5.28 27.03 -19.08
C VAL A 241 -4.86 27.63 -20.42
N LYS A 242 -5.66 28.56 -20.95
CA LYS A 242 -5.32 29.28 -22.19
C LYS A 242 -4.20 30.27 -21.92
N ASN A 243 -3.35 30.53 -22.92
CA ASN A 243 -2.19 31.43 -22.75
C ASN A 243 -2.58 32.86 -22.32
N GLU A 244 -3.79 33.32 -22.67
CA GLU A 244 -4.28 34.68 -22.37
C GLU A 244 -5.09 34.76 -21.07
N SER A 245 -5.16 33.67 -20.30
CA SER A 245 -5.87 33.65 -19.03
C SER A 245 -5.17 34.55 -18.00
N ASN A 246 -5.94 35.44 -17.37
CA ASN A 246 -5.44 36.29 -16.30
C ASN A 246 -5.19 35.48 -15.00
N ARG A 247 -4.36 36.00 -14.10
CA ARG A 247 -3.97 35.30 -12.86
C ARG A 247 -5.17 34.85 -12.01
N SER A 248 -6.22 35.67 -11.89
CA SER A 248 -7.40 35.31 -11.10
C SER A 248 -8.18 34.14 -11.70
N SER A 249 -8.33 34.10 -13.03
CA SER A 249 -8.97 32.98 -13.73
C SER A 249 -8.17 31.68 -13.58
N ILE A 250 -6.84 31.76 -13.64
CA ILE A 250 -5.96 30.61 -13.42
C ILE A 250 -6.12 30.08 -12.00
N LEU A 251 -6.05 30.96 -10.98
CA LEU A 251 -6.19 30.57 -9.58
C LEU A 251 -7.57 29.98 -9.28
N SER A 252 -8.63 30.58 -9.82
CA SER A 252 -9.99 30.07 -9.68
C SER A 252 -10.11 28.67 -10.28
N LYS A 253 -9.54 28.47 -11.48
CA LYS A 253 -9.59 27.18 -12.19
C LYS A 253 -8.77 26.08 -11.50
N LEU A 254 -7.61 26.42 -10.96
CA LEU A 254 -6.82 25.48 -10.15
C LEU A 254 -7.54 25.13 -8.84
N SER A 255 -8.10 26.13 -8.16
CA SER A 255 -8.87 25.92 -6.93
C SER A 255 -10.07 25.00 -7.18
N SER A 256 -10.86 25.25 -8.24
CA SER A 256 -11.99 24.39 -8.59
C SER A 256 -11.56 22.97 -8.96
N GLY A 257 -10.45 22.82 -9.68
CA GLY A 257 -9.87 21.51 -10.01
C GLY A 257 -9.48 20.72 -8.76
N PHE A 258 -8.83 21.34 -7.77
CA PHE A 258 -8.50 20.66 -6.51
C PHE A 258 -9.75 20.23 -5.72
N HIS A 259 -10.79 21.07 -5.67
CA HIS A 259 -12.07 20.69 -5.05
C HIS A 259 -12.76 19.56 -5.80
N GLN A 260 -12.64 19.52 -7.14
CA GLN A 260 -13.18 18.47 -7.98
C GLN A 260 -12.48 17.13 -7.69
N VAL A 261 -11.14 17.10 -7.70
CA VAL A 261 -10.36 15.91 -7.32
C VAL A 261 -10.69 15.44 -5.91
N ALA A 262 -10.79 16.36 -4.93
CA ALA A 262 -11.12 15.99 -3.56
C ALA A 262 -12.51 15.33 -3.44
N ARG A 263 -13.51 15.82 -4.19
CA ARG A 263 -14.84 15.19 -4.23
C ARG A 263 -14.78 13.81 -4.85
N TYR A 264 -14.09 13.66 -5.98
CA TYR A 264 -13.91 12.35 -6.61
C TYR A 264 -13.19 11.38 -5.68
N CYS A 265 -12.15 11.81 -4.96
CA CYS A 265 -11.48 10.94 -4.00
C CYS A 265 -12.46 10.39 -2.96
N ASN A 266 -13.41 11.20 -2.47
CA ASN A 266 -14.45 10.75 -1.54
C ASN A 266 -15.45 9.79 -2.19
N ASP A 267 -15.83 10.01 -3.45
CA ASP A 267 -16.76 9.14 -4.19
C ASP A 267 -16.17 7.74 -4.41
N PHE A 268 -14.85 7.63 -4.52
CA PHE A 268 -14.12 6.36 -4.72
C PHE A 268 -13.49 5.80 -3.42
N ASP A 269 -13.73 6.40 -2.25
CA ASP A 269 -13.22 5.95 -0.93
C ASP A 269 -14.15 4.90 -0.27
N VAL A 270 -14.72 3.99 -1.06
CA VAL A 270 -15.67 2.93 -0.63
C VAL A 270 -14.93 1.73 -0.05
#